data_AF-A0A850SMW6-F1
#
_entry.id   AF-A0A850SMW6-F1
#
_cell.length_a   1.000
_cell.length_b   1.000
_cell.length_c   1.000
_cell.angle_alpha   90.00
_cell.angle_beta   90.00
_cell.angle_gamma   90.00
#
_symmetry.space_group_name_H-M   'P 1'
#
loop_
_entity.id
_entity.type
_entity.pdbx_description
1 polymer ?
#
loop_
_entity_poly.entity_id
_entity_poly.type
_entity_poly.pdbx_seq_one_letter_code
_entity_poly.pdbx_strand_id
1 'polypeptide(L)' 'MTVGKYVADGLFVSATQDARGEIGSVRIEYEIDDSFTVETEMRQDGDQTVSANWKHDF' A
#
# COMPACT_ATOMS: atom_id res chain seq x y z
N MET A 1 7.52 0.46 -12.46
CA MET A 1 7.91 1.72 -11.78
C MET A 1 6.87 2.00 -10.70
N THR A 2 7.27 2.37 -9.49
CA THR A 2 6.33 2.69 -8.39
C THR A 2 6.29 4.20 -8.16
N VAL A 3 5.09 4.77 -8.11
CA VAL A 3 4.84 6.18 -7.79
C VAL A 3 3.89 6.25 -6.60
N GLY A 4 4.17 7.11 -5.62
CA GLY A 4 3.30 7.24 -4.46
C GLY A 4 3.41 8.59 -3.78
N LYS A 5 2.40 8.92 -2.98
CA LYS A 5 2.34 10.14 -2.19
C LYS A 5 1.57 9.91 -0.89
N TYR A 6 1.95 10.66 0.13
CA TYR A 6 1.09 10.84 1.30
C TYR A 6 -0.09 11.73 0.93
N VAL A 7 -1.29 11.26 1.23
CA VAL A 7 -2.54 12.01 1.00
C VAL A 7 -3.10 12.58 2.30
N ALA A 8 -2.72 11.99 3.43
CA ALA A 8 -2.97 12.46 4.78
C ALA A 8 -1.84 11.95 5.69
N ASP A 9 -1.82 12.44 6.93
CA ASP A 9 -0.93 11.94 7.97
C ASP A 9 -1.20 10.45 8.20
N GLY A 10 -0.15 9.63 8.18
CA GLY A 10 -0.24 8.17 8.26
C GLY A 10 -0.94 7.47 7.07
N LEU A 11 -1.28 8.16 5.98
CA LEU A 11 -1.92 7.54 4.81
C LEU A 11 -1.10 7.73 3.53
N PHE A 12 -0.44 6.65 3.10
CA PHE A 12 0.36 6.59 1.90
C PHE A 12 -0.37 5.83 0.78
N VAL A 13 -0.45 6.44 -0.40
CA VAL A 13 -1.04 5.82 -1.58
C VAL A 13 0.01 5.71 -2.66
N SER A 14 0.19 4.50 -3.19
CA SER A 14 1.10 4.23 -4.30
C SER A 14 0.45 3.42 -5.41
N ALA A 15 1.01 3.54 -6.61
CA ALA A 15 0.65 2.77 -7.77
C ALA A 15 1.93 2.24 -8.42
N THR A 16 1.90 0.99 -8.84
CA THR A 16 2.99 0.35 -9.57
C THR A 16 2.57 0.15 -11.02
N GLN A 17 3.36 0.68 -11.94
CA GLN A 17 3.28 0.35 -13.36
C GLN A 17 4.05 -0.93 -13.67
N ASP A 18 3.42 -1.79 -14.46
CA ASP A 18 4.01 -3.01 -14.98
C ASP A 18 5.02 -2.72 -16.13
N ALA A 19 5.61 -3.77 -16.70
CA ALA A 19 6.56 -3.64 -17.80
C ALA A 19 5.95 -3.10 -19.11
N ARG A 20 4.62 -3.03 -19.21
CA ARG A 20 3.86 -2.52 -20.35
C ARG A 20 3.43 -1.06 -20.15
N GLY A 21 3.68 -0.48 -18.98
CA GLY A 21 3.28 0.88 -18.62
C GLY A 21 1.83 0.98 -18.14
N GLU A 22 1.13 -0.15 -17.96
CA GLU A 22 -0.20 -0.17 -17.39
C GLU A 22 -0.13 -0.15 -15.86
N ILE A 23 -1.19 0.33 -15.21
CA ILE A 23 -1.29 0.28 -13.74
C ILE A 23 -1.44 -1.20 -13.35
N GLY A 24 -0.35 -1.80 -12.86
CA GLY A 24 -0.31 -3.20 -12.43
C GLY A 24 -0.84 -3.40 -11.01
N SER A 25 -0.65 -2.42 -10.12
CA SER A 25 -1.26 -2.44 -8.78
C SER A 25 -1.40 -1.05 -8.18
N VAL A 26 -2.36 -0.91 -7.27
CA VAL A 26 -2.53 0.22 -6.35
C VAL A 26 -2.38 -0.30 -4.93
N ARG A 27 -1.59 0.38 -4.12
CA ARG A 27 -1.37 0.05 -2.71
C ARG A 27 -1.72 1.24 -1.83
N ILE A 28 -2.53 0.99 -0.83
CA ILE A 28 -2.93 1.93 0.22
C ILE A 28 -2.33 1.42 1.52
N GLU A 29 -1.53 2.25 2.18
CA GLU A 29 -0.92 1.96 3.46
C GLU A 29 -1.42 2.99 4.48
N TYR A 30 -1.94 2.51 5.60
CA TYR A 30 -2.47 3.31 6.68
C TYR A 30 -1.80 2.95 8.00
N GLU A 31 -1.12 3.91 8.59
CA GLU A 31 -0.47 3.82 9.90
C GLU A 31 -1.47 4.28 10.97
N ILE A 32 -1.81 3.38 11.90
CA ILE A 32 -2.74 3.65 13.00
C ILE A 32 -1.96 4.26 14.18
N ASP A 33 -0.78 3.71 14.45
CA ASP A 33 0.21 4.19 15.41
C ASP A 33 1.60 3.68 14.98
N ASP A 34 2.66 4.00 15.75
CA ASP A 34 4.04 3.57 15.47
C ASP A 34 4.22 2.04 15.42
N SER A 35 3.25 1.28 15.91
CA SER A 35 3.27 -0.17 16.05
C SER A 35 2.32 -0.88 15.08
N PHE A 36 1.33 -0.22 14.49
CA PHE A 36 0.29 -0.85 13.66
C PHE A 36 0.14 -0.18 12.30
N THR A 37 0.30 -0.98 11.25
CA THR A 37 0.11 -0.56 9.86
C THR A 37 -0.84 -1.50 9.14
N VAL A 38 -1.81 -0.96 8.43
CA VAL A 38 -2.72 -1.71 7.54
C VAL A 38 -2.36 -1.40 6.09
N GLU A 39 -2.07 -2.45 5.33
CA GLU A 39 -1.79 -2.37 3.90
C GLU A 39 -2.93 -3.03 3.11
N THR A 40 -3.39 -2.36 2.06
CA THR A 40 -4.32 -2.91 1.07
C THR A 40 -3.70 -2.77 -0.30
N GLU A 41 -3.46 -3.88 -0.98
CA GLU A 41 -2.98 -3.92 -2.36
C GLU A 41 -4.10 -4.45 -3.27
N MET A 42 -4.41 -3.69 -4.31
CA MET A 42 -5.35 -4.06 -5.37
C MET A 42 -4.57 -4.20 -6.67
N ARG A 43 -4.67 -5.36 -7.31
CA ARG A 43 -4.00 -5.67 -8.58
C ARG A 43 -4.99 -5.56 -9.75
N GLN A 44 -4.43 -5.35 -10.94
CA GLN A 44 -5.19 -5.17 -12.17
C GLN A 44 -6.02 -6.41 -12.57
N ASP A 45 -5.58 -7.60 -12.16
CA ASP A 45 -6.28 -8.88 -12.35
C ASP A 45 -7.50 -9.05 -11.44
N GLY A 46 -7.73 -8.11 -10.52
CA GLY A 46 -8.82 -8.13 -9.56
C GLY A 46 -8.43 -8.75 -8.21
N ASP A 47 -7.20 -9.23 -8.06
CA ASP A 47 -6.72 -9.73 -6.77
C ASP A 47 -6.59 -8.58 -5.76
N GLN A 48 -7.11 -8.83 -4.57
CA GLN A 48 -7.03 -7.89 -3.46
C GLN A 48 -6.36 -8.60 -2.28
N THR A 49 -5.32 -7.98 -1.75
CA THR A 49 -4.62 -8.45 -0.55
C THR A 49 -4.75 -7.38 0.52
N VAL A 50 -5.29 -7.77 1.68
CA VAL A 50 -5.31 -6.93 2.87
C VAL A 50 -4.37 -7.55 3.90
N SER A 51 -3.43 -6.75 4.40
CA SER A 51 -2.41 -7.17 5.36
C SER A 51 -2.40 -6.19 6.54
N ALA A 52 -2.31 -6.73 7.76
CA ALA A 52 -2.08 -5.94 8.95
C ALA A 52 -0.70 -6.31 9.50
N ASN A 53 0.15 -5.32 9.67
CA ASN A 53 1.47 -5.44 10.27
C ASN A 53 1.43 -4.87 11.68
N TRP A 54 1.95 -5.64 12.63
CA TRP A 54 2.14 -5.21 14.00
C TRP A 54 3.62 -5.36 14.38
N LYS A 55 4.24 -4.29 14.84
CA LYS A 55 5.55 -4.29 15.48
C LYS A 55 5.37 -4.28 16.99
N HIS A 56 6.01 -5.23 17.64
CA HIS A 56 6.24 -5.20 19.08
C HIS A 56 7.73 -4.97 19.31
N ASP A 57 8.09 -3.80 19.81
CA ASP A 57 9.45 -3.51 20.28
C ASP A 57 9.65 -4.19 21.64
N PHE A 58 10.66 -5.06 21.76
CA PHE A 58 11.08 -5.76 22.99
C PHE A 58 12.34 -5.12 23.58
#